data_AF-A0A7S0YGV9-F1
#
_entry.id   AF-A0A7S0YGV9-F1
#
_cell.length_a   1.000
_cell.length_b   1.000
_cell.length_c   1.000
_cell.angle_alpha   90.00
_cell.angle_beta   90.00
_cell.angle_gamma   90.00
#
_symmetry.space_group_name_H-M   'P 1'
#
loop_
_entity.id
_entity.type
_entity.pdbx_description
1 polymer ?
#
loop_
_entity_poly.entity_id
_entity_poly.type
_entity_poly.pdbx_seq_one_letter_code
_entity_poly.pdbx_strand_id
1 'polypeptide(L)'
;GEEGWWVGGVDRGGVLCAVVSAALSMMRVHPSLCALVGSAGHFRSLCQVLVDSEGSDPGLAIDQKCLQLCLQALSCASNAEPAAAAKLVKQLLLHIRQRPPQTLSLALETLCACLTASVVMRRQAVDLGAVADLLGVLGAGVLLAHVMDGSAARVHAIHGLKSLHEDEDKGAAVGVMLEDNEAWKACEGQRHDLFLSSGGTTAALLLT
;
A
#
# COMPACT_ATOMS: atom_id res chain seq x y z
N GLY A 1 2.31 -4.71 -35.64
CA GLY A 1 3.49 -5.59 -35.65
C GLY A 1 3.50 -6.27 -34.32
N GLU A 2 2.83 -7.41 -34.27
CA GLU A 2 2.68 -8.25 -33.09
C GLU A 2 3.90 -9.18 -33.05
N GLU A 3 4.84 -8.94 -32.14
CA GLU A 3 5.92 -9.90 -31.89
C GLU A 3 6.15 -10.03 -30.37
N GLY A 4 5.99 -11.26 -29.87
CA GLY A 4 6.99 -11.78 -28.94
C GLY A 4 6.62 -12.05 -27.47
N TRP A 5 5.44 -12.61 -27.14
CA TRP A 5 5.21 -13.21 -25.80
C TRP A 5 5.06 -14.74 -25.81
N TRP A 6 5.41 -15.38 -26.93
CA TRP A 6 5.38 -16.83 -27.07
C TRP A 6 6.77 -17.41 -26.94
N VAL A 7 7.23 -17.59 -25.70
CA VAL A 7 8.38 -18.47 -25.42
C VAL A 7 7.87 -19.66 -24.62
N GLY A 8 7.47 -20.71 -25.33
CA GLY A 8 7.14 -22.02 -24.75
C GLY A 8 5.78 -22.12 -24.05
N GLY A 9 4.68 -21.73 -24.71
CA GLY A 9 3.32 -22.20 -24.39
C GLY A 9 2.73 -21.93 -23.00
N VAL A 10 3.42 -21.19 -22.13
CA VAL A 10 2.96 -20.88 -20.77
C VAL A 10 2.75 -19.37 -20.65
N ASP A 11 1.51 -18.97 -20.44
CA ASP A 11 1.13 -17.59 -20.10
C ASP A 11 1.72 -17.24 -18.72
N ARG A 12 2.88 -16.57 -18.73
CA ARG A 12 3.60 -16.18 -17.52
C ARG A 12 2.77 -15.23 -16.64
N GLY A 13 1.93 -14.38 -17.25
CA GLY A 13 1.03 -13.48 -16.52
C GLY A 13 -0.07 -14.26 -15.81
N GLY A 14 -0.70 -15.21 -16.50
CA GLY A 14 -1.68 -16.13 -15.93
C GLY A 14 -1.12 -16.98 -14.80
N VAL A 15 0.11 -17.51 -14.95
CA VAL A 15 0.79 -18.28 -13.90
C VAL A 15 1.08 -17.42 -12.67
N LEU A 16 1.61 -16.20 -12.85
CA LEU A 16 1.87 -15.29 -11.73
C LEU A 16 0.58 -14.95 -10.99
N CYS A 17 -0.50 -14.62 -11.71
CA CYS A 17 -1.79 -14.31 -11.12
C CYS A 17 -2.36 -15.50 -10.33
N ALA A 18 -2.23 -16.73 -10.85
CA ALA A 18 -2.65 -17.95 -10.17
C ALA A 18 -1.85 -18.19 -8.88
N VAL A 19 -0.53 -18.04 -8.93
CA VAL A 19 0.36 -18.20 -7.77
C VAL A 19 0.07 -17.16 -6.69
N VAL A 20 -0.06 -15.87 -7.07
CA VAL A 20 -0.41 -14.79 -6.14
C VAL A 20 -1.77 -15.04 -5.51
N SER A 21 -2.76 -15.48 -6.31
CA SER A 21 -4.11 -15.81 -5.80
C SER A 21 -4.06 -16.96 -4.79
N ALA A 22 -3.34 -18.04 -5.11
CA ALA A 22 -3.19 -19.19 -4.22
C ALA A 22 -2.47 -18.82 -2.92
N ALA A 23 -1.38 -18.06 -3.01
CA ALA A 23 -0.63 -17.57 -1.86
C ALA A 23 -1.49 -16.69 -0.94
N LEU A 24 -2.26 -15.77 -1.53
CA LEU A 24 -3.18 -14.91 -0.79
C LEU A 24 -4.27 -15.72 -0.09
N SER A 25 -4.88 -16.69 -0.78
CA SER A 25 -5.88 -17.58 -0.19
C SER A 25 -5.32 -18.39 0.97
N MET A 26 -4.12 -18.97 0.82
CA MET A 26 -3.47 -19.72 1.90
C MET A 26 -3.17 -18.85 3.11
N MET A 27 -2.64 -17.64 2.90
CA MET A 27 -2.33 -16.70 3.98
C MET A 27 -3.58 -16.19 4.72
N ARG A 28 -4.71 -16.05 4.01
CA ARG A 28 -5.99 -15.68 4.63
C ARG A 28 -6.57 -16.80 5.49
N VAL A 29 -6.43 -18.06 5.05
CA VAL A 29 -6.92 -19.24 5.79
C VAL A 29 -6.00 -19.58 6.97
N HIS A 30 -4.69 -19.37 6.82
CA HIS A 30 -3.69 -19.69 7.84
C HIS A 30 -2.75 -18.50 8.11
N PRO A 31 -3.12 -17.60 9.04
CA PRO A 31 -2.29 -16.43 9.38
C PRO A 31 -0.87 -16.78 9.85
N SER A 32 -0.66 -17.97 10.41
CA SER A 32 0.67 -18.48 10.78
C SER A 32 1.63 -18.63 9.59
N LEU A 33 1.12 -18.82 8.36
CA LEU A 33 1.93 -18.84 7.15
C LEU A 33 2.51 -17.46 6.83
N CYS A 34 1.79 -16.38 7.15
CA CYS A 34 2.31 -15.03 6.94
C CYS A 34 3.53 -14.75 7.83
N ALA A 35 3.52 -15.26 9.07
CA ALA A 35 4.68 -15.16 9.96
C ALA A 35 5.91 -15.90 9.38
N LEU A 36 5.69 -17.00 8.66
CA LEU A 36 6.75 -17.71 7.94
C LEU A 36 7.26 -16.94 6.73
N VAL A 37 6.41 -16.21 6.01
CA VAL A 37 6.84 -15.33 4.90
C VAL A 37 7.82 -14.25 5.41
N GLY A 38 7.53 -13.68 6.58
CA GLY A 38 8.41 -12.74 7.25
C GLY A 38 9.71 -13.37 7.72
N SER A 39 9.64 -14.48 8.48
CA SER A 39 10.81 -15.13 9.07
C SER A 39 11.74 -15.82 8.06
N ALA A 40 11.21 -16.25 6.91
CA ALA A 40 11.99 -16.83 5.81
C ALA A 40 12.56 -15.77 4.84
N GLY A 41 12.32 -14.48 5.08
CA GLY A 41 12.85 -13.39 4.24
C GLY A 41 12.19 -13.30 2.85
N HIS A 42 11.07 -13.97 2.62
CA HIS A 42 10.37 -13.98 1.34
C HIS A 42 9.63 -12.67 1.04
N PHE A 43 9.46 -11.80 2.05
CA PHE A 43 8.94 -10.44 1.88
C PHE A 43 9.67 -9.66 0.78
N ARG A 44 11.01 -9.81 0.69
CA ARG A 44 11.80 -9.17 -0.36
C ARG A 44 11.39 -9.63 -1.76
N SER A 45 11.19 -10.93 -1.94
CA SER A 45 10.77 -11.49 -3.23
C SER A 45 9.37 -11.00 -3.62
N LEU A 46 8.46 -10.84 -2.65
CA LEU A 46 7.13 -10.27 -2.88
C LEU A 46 7.19 -8.81 -3.30
N CYS A 47 8.01 -8.01 -2.62
CA CYS A 47 8.25 -6.60 -3.01
C CYS A 47 8.88 -6.52 -4.41
N GLN A 48 9.73 -7.48 -4.76
CA GLN A 48 10.39 -7.49 -6.06
C GLN A 48 9.43 -7.86 -7.20
N VAL A 49 8.47 -8.74 -6.97
CA VAL A 49 7.37 -9.01 -7.94
C VAL A 49 6.57 -7.74 -8.25
N LEU A 50 6.33 -6.88 -7.25
CA LEU A 50 5.68 -5.58 -7.44
C LEU A 50 6.54 -4.55 -8.19
N VAL A 51 7.86 -4.60 -8.01
CA VAL A 51 8.80 -3.68 -8.66
C VAL A 51 9.05 -4.09 -10.11
N ASP A 52 9.18 -5.39 -10.37
CA ASP A 52 9.55 -5.93 -11.68
C ASP A 52 8.36 -5.96 -12.66
N SER A 53 7.12 -5.78 -12.18
CA SER A 53 5.92 -5.67 -13.03
C SER A 53 5.85 -4.39 -13.88
N GLU A 54 6.68 -3.37 -13.62
CA GLU A 54 6.73 -2.15 -14.43
C GLU A 54 7.42 -2.34 -15.79
N GLY A 55 8.17 -3.44 -15.98
CA GLY A 55 9.11 -3.57 -17.10
C GLY A 55 8.55 -4.13 -18.41
N SER A 56 7.25 -4.39 -18.56
CA SER A 56 6.79 -5.24 -19.68
C SER A 56 5.49 -4.87 -20.39
N ASP A 57 4.64 -4.00 -19.85
CA ASP A 57 3.54 -3.42 -20.64
C ASP A 57 2.91 -2.26 -19.83
N PRO A 58 2.64 -1.08 -20.44
CA PRO A 58 1.93 0.02 -19.76
C PRO A 58 0.47 -0.32 -19.33
N GLY A 59 0.03 -1.57 -19.51
CA GLY A 59 -1.25 -2.11 -19.04
C GLY A 59 -1.19 -2.98 -17.78
N LEU A 60 0.00 -3.40 -17.31
CA LEU A 60 0.14 -4.08 -16.03
C LEU A 60 0.29 -3.03 -14.91
N ALA A 61 -0.80 -2.29 -14.68
CA ALA A 61 -1.02 -1.64 -13.40
C ALA A 61 -0.75 -2.67 -12.30
N ILE A 62 -0.10 -2.26 -11.20
CA ILE A 62 0.10 -3.12 -10.04
C ILE A 62 -1.19 -3.90 -9.77
N ASP A 63 -1.15 -5.22 -9.95
CA ASP A 63 -2.34 -6.07 -9.81
C ASP A 63 -2.85 -5.92 -8.37
N GLN A 64 -4.15 -5.66 -8.23
CA GLN A 64 -4.85 -5.58 -6.96
C GLN A 64 -4.48 -6.76 -6.05
N LYS A 65 -4.32 -7.96 -6.60
CA LYS A 65 -3.92 -9.15 -5.84
C LYS A 65 -2.51 -9.07 -5.29
N CYS A 66 -1.57 -8.45 -6.01
CA CYS A 66 -0.21 -8.25 -5.53
C CYS A 66 -0.16 -7.24 -4.38
N LEU A 67 -0.98 -6.18 -4.44
CA LEU A 67 -1.15 -5.25 -3.30
C LEU A 67 -1.77 -5.97 -2.09
N GLN A 68 -2.84 -6.76 -2.29
CA GLN A 68 -3.45 -7.55 -1.22
C GLN A 68 -2.46 -8.53 -0.58
N LEU A 69 -1.61 -9.16 -1.39
CA LEU A 69 -0.57 -10.07 -0.92
C LEU A 69 0.46 -9.34 -0.05
N CYS A 70 0.88 -8.15 -0.47
CA CYS A 70 1.85 -7.35 0.28
C CYS A 70 1.27 -6.80 1.57
N LEU A 71 0.03 -6.32 1.55
CA LEU A 71 -0.68 -5.90 2.76
C LEU A 71 -0.80 -7.04 3.77
N GLN A 72 -1.20 -8.23 3.31
CA GLN A 72 -1.29 -9.42 4.15
C GLN A 72 0.07 -9.80 4.73
N ALA A 73 1.13 -9.74 3.92
CA ALA A 73 2.48 -10.03 4.40
C ALA A 73 2.98 -8.99 5.43
N LEU A 74 2.71 -7.70 5.21
CA LEU A 74 3.06 -6.61 6.15
C LEU A 74 2.36 -6.75 7.50
N SER A 75 1.11 -7.22 7.51
CA SER A 75 0.35 -7.43 8.76
C SER A 75 0.98 -8.47 9.70
N CYS A 76 1.90 -9.30 9.20
CA CYS A 76 2.54 -10.37 9.97
C CYS A 76 4.07 -10.30 9.96
N ALA A 77 4.66 -9.41 9.15
CA ALA A 77 6.10 -9.22 9.08
C ALA A 77 6.54 -8.18 10.11
N SER A 78 7.01 -8.64 11.28
CA SER A 78 7.65 -7.77 12.28
C SER A 78 9.02 -7.24 11.84
N ASN A 79 9.64 -7.81 10.79
CA ASN A 79 11.03 -7.57 10.41
C ASN A 79 11.22 -7.44 8.88
N ALA A 80 10.48 -6.55 8.22
CA ALA A 80 10.71 -6.27 6.81
C ALA A 80 12.13 -5.69 6.58
N GLU A 81 12.88 -6.26 5.63
CA GLU A 81 14.25 -5.84 5.31
C GLU A 81 14.26 -4.39 4.76
N PRO A 82 15.07 -3.46 5.32
CA PRO A 82 15.02 -2.03 4.98
C PRO A 82 15.21 -1.70 3.48
N ALA A 83 15.99 -2.49 2.73
CA ALA A 83 16.23 -2.21 1.32
C ALA A 83 15.04 -2.63 0.44
N ALA A 84 14.41 -3.77 0.74
CA ALA A 84 13.19 -4.21 0.06
C ALA A 84 12.02 -3.26 0.35
N ALA A 85 11.94 -2.84 1.61
CA ALA A 85 11.00 -1.86 2.12
C ALA A 85 11.06 -0.51 1.39
N ALA A 86 12.26 0.04 1.18
CA ALA A 86 12.46 1.30 0.46
C ALA A 86 11.93 1.25 -0.98
N LYS A 87 12.19 0.14 -1.67
CA LYS A 87 11.72 -0.08 -3.05
C LYS A 87 10.21 -0.18 -3.12
N LEU A 88 9.59 -0.90 -2.17
CA LEU A 88 8.13 -1.01 -2.07
C LEU A 88 7.49 0.36 -1.84
N VAL A 89 7.99 1.14 -0.88
CA VAL A 89 7.47 2.50 -0.61
C VAL A 89 7.56 3.38 -1.85
N LYS A 90 8.70 3.37 -2.54
CA LYS A 90 8.88 4.13 -3.79
C LYS A 90 7.84 3.74 -4.85
N GLN A 91 7.62 2.44 -5.04
CA GLN A 91 6.65 1.94 -6.03
C GLN A 91 5.20 2.28 -5.66
N LEU A 92 4.84 2.15 -4.38
CA LEU A 92 3.52 2.55 -3.90
C LEU A 92 3.28 4.05 -4.16
N LEU A 93 4.27 4.91 -3.89
CA LEU A 93 4.14 6.34 -4.16
C LEU A 93 4.00 6.64 -5.66
N LEU A 94 4.78 5.98 -6.52
CA LEU A 94 4.62 6.11 -7.97
C LEU A 94 3.21 5.71 -8.42
N HIS A 95 2.68 4.60 -7.91
CA HIS A 95 1.34 4.12 -8.21
C HIS A 95 0.25 5.08 -7.68
N ILE A 96 0.39 5.59 -6.46
CA ILE A 96 -0.53 6.57 -5.85
C ILE A 96 -0.58 7.86 -6.66
N ARG A 97 0.56 8.33 -7.19
CA ARG A 97 0.64 9.53 -8.04
C ARG A 97 -0.18 9.38 -9.33
N GLN A 98 -0.28 8.16 -9.88
CA GLN A 98 -1.11 7.88 -11.06
C GLN A 98 -2.61 7.90 -10.75
N ARG A 99 -3.00 7.87 -9.46
CA ARG A 99 -4.39 7.89 -8.98
C ARG A 99 -5.29 6.83 -9.67
N PRO A 100 -4.88 5.56 -9.72
CA PRO A 100 -5.65 4.52 -10.39
C PRO A 100 -6.96 4.26 -9.63
N PRO A 101 -8.13 4.44 -10.25
CA PRO A 101 -9.40 4.44 -9.52
C PRO A 101 -9.74 3.10 -8.86
N GLN A 102 -9.25 1.98 -9.38
CA GLN A 102 -9.54 0.63 -8.84
C GLN A 102 -8.62 0.21 -7.70
N THR A 103 -7.41 0.78 -7.59
CA THR A 103 -6.38 0.27 -6.67
C THR A 103 -5.81 1.34 -5.75
N LEU A 104 -6.20 2.61 -5.91
CA LEU A 104 -5.71 3.71 -5.07
C LEU A 104 -5.96 3.48 -3.58
N SER A 105 -7.17 3.07 -3.19
CA SER A 105 -7.51 2.82 -1.78
C SER A 105 -6.60 1.76 -1.16
N LEU A 106 -6.46 0.62 -1.85
CA LEU A 106 -5.61 -0.48 -1.40
C LEU A 106 -4.12 -0.12 -1.39
N ALA A 107 -3.66 0.69 -2.35
CA ALA A 107 -2.28 1.16 -2.37
C ALA A 107 -1.98 2.10 -1.19
N LEU A 108 -2.93 2.97 -0.83
CA LEU A 108 -2.82 3.83 0.35
C LEU A 108 -2.87 3.02 1.64
N GLU A 109 -3.74 2.01 1.74
CA GLU A 109 -3.77 1.08 2.86
C GLU A 109 -2.43 0.35 3.03
N THR A 110 -1.88 -0.17 1.93
CA THR A 110 -0.58 -0.86 1.92
C THR A 110 0.54 0.08 2.34
N LEU A 111 0.52 1.34 1.86
CA LEU A 111 1.48 2.35 2.29
C LEU A 111 1.35 2.62 3.80
N CYS A 112 0.14 2.81 4.32
CA CYS A 112 -0.07 3.01 5.76
C CYS A 112 0.45 1.85 6.61
N ALA A 113 0.24 0.61 6.15
CA ALA A 113 0.79 -0.56 6.82
C ALA A 113 2.34 -0.50 6.86
N CYS A 114 3.00 -0.10 5.76
CA CYS A 114 4.45 0.12 5.74
C CYS A 114 4.90 1.17 6.77
N LEU A 115 4.24 2.34 6.80
CA LEU A 115 4.61 3.45 7.70
C LEU A 115 4.44 3.10 9.18
N THR A 116 3.44 2.27 9.47
CA THR A 116 3.15 1.77 10.83
C THR A 116 4.14 0.67 11.24
N ALA A 117 4.50 -0.22 10.31
CA ALA A 117 5.37 -1.35 10.59
C ALA A 117 6.85 -0.98 10.84
N SER A 118 7.33 0.13 10.25
CA SER A 118 8.76 0.47 10.34
C SER A 118 9.03 1.97 10.34
N VAL A 119 9.77 2.42 11.35
CA VAL A 119 10.35 3.78 11.42
C VAL A 119 11.26 4.06 10.22
N VAL A 120 12.01 3.05 9.74
CA VAL A 120 12.89 3.21 8.58
C VAL A 120 12.07 3.47 7.31
N MET A 121 10.99 2.71 7.10
CA MET A 121 10.06 2.95 5.99
C MET A 121 9.43 4.33 6.07
N ARG A 122 9.02 4.74 7.27
CA ARG A 122 8.43 6.05 7.53
C ARG A 122 9.35 7.19 7.12
N ARG A 123 10.60 7.15 7.55
CA ARG A 123 11.61 8.15 7.20
C ARG A 123 11.91 8.17 5.72
N GLN A 124 12.04 7.01 5.09
CA GLN A 124 12.25 6.91 3.64
C GLN A 124 11.06 7.45 2.85
N ALA A 125 9.82 7.21 3.30
CA ALA A 125 8.64 7.75 2.68
C ALA A 125 8.64 9.29 2.68
N VAL A 126 9.05 9.92 3.80
CA VAL A 126 9.24 11.38 3.85
C VAL A 126 10.25 11.84 2.79
N ASP A 127 11.42 11.20 2.70
CA ASP A 127 12.46 11.56 1.71
C ASP A 127 11.99 11.40 0.26
N LEU A 128 11.10 10.44 0.02
CA LEU A 128 10.52 10.18 -1.30
C LEU A 128 9.33 11.08 -1.65
N GLY A 129 8.96 12.01 -0.77
CA GLY A 129 7.89 13.00 -1.00
C GLY A 129 6.49 12.52 -0.62
N ALA A 130 6.35 11.49 0.22
CA ALA A 130 5.05 10.93 0.59
C ALA A 130 4.08 11.98 1.17
N VAL A 131 4.57 12.97 1.91
CA VAL A 131 3.73 14.03 2.48
C VAL A 131 2.98 14.78 1.36
N ALA A 132 3.70 15.18 0.31
CA ALA A 132 3.10 15.90 -0.81
C ALA A 132 2.10 15.02 -1.59
N ASP A 133 2.43 13.74 -1.78
CA ASP A 133 1.55 12.80 -2.49
C ASP A 133 0.24 12.57 -1.73
N LEU A 134 0.32 12.34 -0.41
CA LEU A 134 -0.85 12.12 0.45
C LEU A 134 -1.71 13.38 0.57
N LEU A 135 -1.11 14.56 0.72
CA LEU A 135 -1.84 15.83 0.68
C LEU A 135 -2.50 16.05 -0.69
N GLY A 136 -1.84 15.66 -1.78
CA GLY A 136 -2.39 15.68 -3.12
C GLY A 136 -3.63 14.80 -3.29
N VAL A 137 -3.69 13.66 -2.59
CA VAL A 137 -4.89 12.80 -2.54
C VAL A 137 -6.02 13.49 -1.78
N LEU A 138 -5.74 14.11 -0.63
CA LEU A 138 -6.76 14.82 0.15
C LEU A 138 -7.34 16.04 -0.57
N GLY A 139 -6.49 16.78 -1.30
CA GLY A 139 -6.91 17.89 -2.14
C GLY A 139 -7.65 17.47 -3.42
N ALA A 140 -7.64 16.17 -3.75
CA ALA A 140 -8.24 15.67 -4.99
C ALA A 140 -9.77 15.62 -4.96
N GLY A 141 -10.42 15.80 -3.79
CA GLY A 141 -11.86 16.04 -3.62
C GLY A 141 -12.79 15.28 -4.59
N VAL A 142 -13.13 15.93 -5.71
CA VAL A 142 -14.01 15.39 -6.77
C VAL A 142 -13.46 14.11 -7.41
N LEU A 143 -12.14 13.98 -7.56
CA LEU A 143 -11.50 12.81 -8.17
C LEU A 143 -11.63 11.56 -7.28
N LEU A 144 -11.74 11.71 -5.96
CA LEU A 144 -11.99 10.58 -5.06
C LEU A 144 -13.40 10.01 -5.22
N ALA A 145 -14.35 10.77 -5.79
CA ALA A 145 -15.70 10.26 -6.06
C ALA A 145 -15.71 9.19 -7.17
N HIS A 146 -14.67 9.16 -8.02
CA HIS A 146 -14.50 8.16 -9.08
C HIS A 146 -13.57 7.01 -8.68
N VAL A 147 -13.05 7.03 -7.46
CA VAL A 147 -12.18 6.00 -6.90
C VAL A 147 -13.05 4.97 -6.18
N MET A 148 -12.76 3.69 -6.42
CA MET A 148 -13.32 2.59 -5.66
C MET A 148 -12.88 2.73 -4.20
N ASP A 149 -13.85 2.79 -3.28
CA ASP A 149 -13.64 3.05 -1.87
C ASP A 149 -12.92 4.38 -1.58
N GLY A 150 -13.31 5.46 -2.28
CA GLY A 150 -12.72 6.80 -2.11
C GLY A 150 -12.74 7.35 -0.67
N SER A 151 -13.72 6.94 0.15
CA SER A 151 -13.74 7.25 1.59
C SER A 151 -12.60 6.56 2.33
N ALA A 152 -12.39 5.26 2.09
CA ALA A 152 -11.28 4.50 2.67
C ALA A 152 -9.93 5.05 2.19
N ALA A 153 -9.79 5.37 0.90
CA ALA A 153 -8.61 6.03 0.37
C ALA A 153 -8.27 7.33 1.13
N ARG A 154 -9.30 8.15 1.41
CA ARG A 154 -9.14 9.38 2.20
C ARG A 154 -8.68 9.08 3.63
N VAL A 155 -9.29 8.10 4.29
CA VAL A 155 -8.94 7.69 5.66
C VAL A 155 -7.49 7.20 5.72
N HIS A 156 -7.09 6.33 4.79
CA HIS A 156 -5.71 5.85 4.71
C HIS A 156 -4.74 7.01 4.46
N ALA A 157 -5.04 7.94 3.55
CA ALA A 157 -4.17 9.11 3.34
C ALA A 157 -3.98 9.93 4.63
N ILE A 158 -5.04 10.13 5.43
CA ILE A 158 -4.97 10.83 6.72
C ILE A 158 -4.14 10.03 7.74
N HIS A 159 -4.38 8.73 7.86
CA HIS A 159 -3.61 7.87 8.76
C HIS A 159 -2.12 7.83 8.38
N GLY A 160 -1.80 7.80 7.09
CA GLY A 160 -0.44 7.92 6.60
C GLY A 160 0.22 9.21 7.05
N LEU A 161 -0.44 10.37 6.87
CA LEU A 161 0.08 11.66 7.31
C LEU A 161 0.27 11.74 8.83
N LYS A 162 -0.67 11.20 9.62
CA LYS A 162 -0.51 11.11 11.09
C LYS A 162 0.71 10.27 11.46
N SER A 163 0.86 9.11 10.84
CA SER A 163 2.02 8.24 11.06
C SER A 163 3.33 8.96 10.74
N LEU A 164 3.41 9.69 9.62
CA LEU A 164 4.59 10.49 9.26
C LEU A 164 4.87 11.61 10.26
N HIS A 165 3.82 12.26 10.78
CA HIS A 165 3.93 13.33 11.77
C HIS A 165 4.41 12.83 13.15
N GLU A 166 4.08 11.59 13.49
CA GLU A 166 4.53 10.93 14.73
C GLU A 166 6.00 10.45 14.69
N ASP A 167 6.72 10.59 13.56
CA ASP A 167 8.14 10.24 13.50
C ASP A 167 8.99 11.17 14.37
N GLU A 168 9.84 10.62 15.22
CA GLU A 168 10.68 11.42 16.15
C GLU A 168 11.68 12.34 15.42
N ASP A 169 12.21 11.93 14.26
CA ASP A 169 13.26 12.69 13.56
C ASP A 169 12.69 13.67 12.54
N LYS A 170 11.63 13.25 11.83
CA LYS A 170 11.05 14.01 10.71
C LYS A 170 9.69 14.60 10.99
N GLY A 171 9.04 14.22 12.09
CA GLY A 171 7.68 14.63 12.42
C GLY A 171 7.49 16.13 12.53
N ALA A 172 8.50 16.86 13.05
CA ALA A 172 8.48 18.32 13.12
C ALA A 172 8.45 18.97 11.73
N ALA A 173 9.29 18.48 10.80
CA ALA A 173 9.29 18.97 9.41
C ALA A 173 7.98 18.64 8.69
N VAL A 174 7.43 17.44 8.92
CA VAL A 174 6.11 17.05 8.42
C VAL A 174 5.03 17.98 8.99
N GLY A 175 5.09 18.31 10.29
CA GLY A 175 4.14 19.20 10.96
C GLY A 175 4.03 20.57 10.28
N VAL A 176 5.17 21.19 9.96
CA VAL A 176 5.19 22.47 9.22
C VAL A 176 4.47 22.36 7.88
N MET A 177 4.71 21.27 7.13
CA MET A 177 4.03 21.05 5.84
C MET A 177 2.52 20.85 5.98
N LEU A 178 2.07 20.27 7.10
CA LEU A 178 0.66 20.05 7.41
C LEU A 178 -0.04 21.34 7.84
N GLU A 179 0.61 22.17 8.65
CA GLU A 179 0.08 23.46 9.13
C GLU A 179 -0.22 24.44 7.99
N ASP A 180 0.52 24.36 6.89
CA ASP A 180 0.30 25.21 5.71
C ASP A 180 -0.75 24.65 4.74
N ASN A 181 -1.27 23.43 4.98
CA ASN A 181 -2.13 22.75 4.02
C ASN A 181 -3.63 22.78 4.39
N GLU A 182 -4.44 23.44 3.56
CA GLU A 182 -5.88 23.58 3.78
C GLU A 182 -6.66 22.25 3.68
N ALA A 183 -6.23 21.32 2.81
CA ALA A 183 -6.89 20.02 2.69
C ALA A 183 -6.68 19.16 3.96
N TRP A 184 -5.51 19.28 4.58
CA TRP A 184 -5.21 18.66 5.87
C TRP A 184 -6.06 19.26 6.98
N LYS A 185 -6.05 20.60 7.15
CA LYS A 185 -6.86 21.29 8.18
C LYS A 185 -8.34 20.93 8.12
N ALA A 186 -8.88 20.76 6.92
CA ALA A 186 -10.28 20.37 6.73
C ALA A 186 -10.62 18.97 7.27
N CYS A 187 -9.62 18.09 7.47
CA CYS A 187 -9.84 16.68 7.80
C CYS A 187 -9.09 16.14 9.03
N GLU A 188 -8.10 16.87 9.59
CA GLU A 188 -7.26 16.41 10.71
C GLU A 188 -8.07 16.02 11.96
N GLY A 189 -9.13 16.78 12.26
CA GLY A 189 -9.99 16.63 13.42
C GLY A 189 -11.23 15.75 13.19
N GLN A 190 -11.41 15.19 12.00
CA GLN A 190 -12.54 14.29 11.74
C GLN A 190 -12.29 12.92 12.40
N ARG A 191 -13.32 12.35 13.04
CA ARG A 191 -13.26 10.96 13.57
C ARG A 191 -13.53 10.01 12.41
N HIS A 192 -12.48 9.31 11.98
CA HIS A 192 -12.49 8.45 10.77
C HIS A 192 -13.12 7.07 11.01
N ASP A 193 -13.44 6.73 12.26
CA ASP A 193 -14.08 5.48 12.70
C ASP A 193 -15.44 5.23 12.01
N LEU A 194 -16.09 6.28 11.50
CA LEU A 194 -17.40 6.22 10.84
C LEU A 194 -17.34 5.79 9.36
N PHE A 195 -16.15 5.69 8.74
CA PHE A 195 -16.00 5.40 7.31
C PHE A 195 -15.56 3.96 6.99
N LEU A 196 -15.10 3.19 7.99
CA LEU A 196 -14.62 1.81 7.79
C LEU A 196 -15.73 0.75 7.96
N SER A 197 -16.96 1.16 8.25
CA SER A 197 -18.10 0.27 8.53
C SER A 197 -18.96 0.00 7.28
N SER A 198 -18.37 -0.47 6.18
CA SER A 198 -19.14 -1.19 5.14
C SER A 198 -18.21 -1.90 4.15
N GLY A 199 -17.76 -3.10 4.50
CA GLY A 199 -16.97 -3.97 3.62
C GLY A 199 -16.57 -5.23 4.37
N GLY A 200 -17.34 -6.30 4.19
CA GLY A 200 -17.29 -7.48 5.05
C GLY A 200 -15.92 -8.14 5.20
N THR A 201 -15.75 -8.74 6.39
CA THR A 201 -14.75 -9.76 6.78
C THR A 201 -13.48 -9.25 7.48
N THR A 202 -13.63 -8.87 8.75
CA THR A 202 -12.84 -9.43 9.89
C THR A 202 -13.51 -9.01 11.21
N ALA A 203 -14.67 -9.59 11.49
CA ALA A 203 -15.20 -9.68 12.85
C ALA A 203 -14.78 -11.04 13.42
N ALA A 204 -13.50 -11.19 13.75
CA ALA A 204 -12.98 -12.35 14.47
C ALA A 204 -11.58 -12.05 15.04
N LEU A 205 -11.49 -11.08 15.96
CA LEU A 205 -10.39 -11.01 16.92
C LEU A 205 -10.69 -10.00 18.04
N LEU A 206 -11.85 -10.17 18.66
CA LEU A 206 -12.08 -9.74 20.03
C LEU A 206 -12.88 -10.86 20.69
N LEU A 207 -12.35 -11.42 21.77
CA LEU A 207 -12.80 -12.58 22.56
C LEU A 207 -12.14 -13.92 22.22
N THR A 208 -10.89 -14.07 22.65
CA THR A 208 -10.46 -15.13 23.58
C THR A 208 -9.29 -14.62 24.40
#